data_AF-A0A3D3T0A7-F1
#
_entry.id   AF-A0A3D3T0A7-F1
#
_cell.length_a   1.000
_cell.length_b   1.000
_cell.length_c   1.000
_cell.angle_alpha   90.00
_cell.angle_beta   90.00
_cell.angle_gamma   90.00
#
_symmetry.space_group_name_H-M   'P 1'
#
loop_
_entity.id
_entity.type
_entity.pdbx_description
1 polymer ?
#
loop_
_entity_poly.entity_id
_entity_poly.type
_entity_poly.pdbx_seq_one_letter_code
_entity_poly.pdbx_strand_id
1 'polypeptide(L)'
;EQEGIRRARTEIEKADRILIILDNRHPHDQSLESLLTHYQLPTTIPTDLIYNKIDLSGKSAQIREHSTPLRLYVSAKTGEGLEGLRTHLKKSIGFDQTTEGSFTARRRHLDSLRSAHEHIDLASEQLRIAGAGELAAEELRLAQQH
;
A
#
# COMPACT_ATOMS: atom_id res chain seq x y z
N GLU A 1 -3.91 -22.64 -15.45
CA GLU A 1 -4.42 -21.30 -15.09
C GLU A 1 -4.58 -21.04 -13.58
N GLN A 2 -4.63 -22.07 -12.70
CA GLN A 2 -4.76 -21.89 -11.24
C GLN A 2 -3.58 -21.17 -10.54
N GLU A 3 -2.35 -21.31 -11.05
CA GLU A 3 -1.17 -20.64 -10.49
C GLU A 3 -1.21 -19.11 -10.68
N GLY A 4 -1.89 -18.63 -11.73
CA GLY A 4 -2.10 -17.19 -11.95
C GLY A 4 -3.03 -16.56 -10.90
N ILE A 5 -4.10 -17.28 -10.54
CA ILE A 5 -5.04 -16.85 -9.48
C ILE A 5 -4.36 -16.88 -8.10
N ARG A 6 -3.52 -17.89 -7.84
CA ARG A 6 -2.76 -17.98 -6.59
C ARG A 6 -1.78 -16.82 -6.43
N ARG A 7 -1.02 -16.48 -7.47
CA ARG A 7 -0.10 -15.32 -7.47
C ARG A 7 -0.85 -14.00 -7.28
N ALA A 8 -1.98 -13.82 -7.96
CA ALA A 8 -2.81 -12.64 -7.76
C ALA A 8 -3.31 -12.51 -6.31
N ARG A 9 -3.65 -13.63 -5.65
CA ARG A 9 -4.05 -13.64 -4.23
C ARG A 9 -2.93 -13.27 -3.27
N THR A 10 -1.73 -13.84 -3.47
CA THR A 10 -0.57 -13.50 -2.62
C THR A 10 -0.15 -12.04 -2.78
N GLU A 11 -0.33 -11.45 -3.96
CA GLU A 11 -0.08 -10.01 -4.16
C GLU A 11 -1.16 -9.13 -3.53
N ILE A 12 -2.41 -9.60 -3.41
CA ILE A 12 -3.47 -8.90 -2.65
C ILE A 12 -3.13 -8.84 -1.17
N GLU A 13 -2.52 -9.87 -0.58
CA GLU A 13 -2.11 -9.87 0.83
C GLU A 13 -1.04 -8.82 1.16
N LYS A 14 -0.27 -8.39 0.15
CA LYS A 14 0.74 -7.33 0.27
C LYS A 14 0.18 -5.94 -0.07
N ALA A 15 -1.09 -5.83 -0.44
CA ALA A 15 -1.66 -4.57 -0.86
C ALA A 15 -1.83 -3.63 0.34
N ASP A 16 -1.45 -2.36 0.17
CA ASP A 16 -1.72 -1.33 1.17
C ASP A 16 -3.21 -1.01 1.29
N ARG A 17 -3.99 -1.39 0.25
CA ARG A 17 -5.43 -1.10 0.15
C ARG A 17 -6.14 -1.96 -0.89
N ILE A 18 -7.42 -2.24 -0.64
CA ILE A 18 -8.34 -2.84 -1.61
C ILE A 18 -9.38 -1.81 -2.07
N LEU A 19 -9.61 -1.75 -3.38
CA LEU A 19 -10.70 -0.97 -3.99
C LEU A 19 -11.74 -1.92 -4.57
N ILE A 20 -12.95 -1.93 -4.01
CA ILE A 20 -14.05 -2.73 -4.56
C ILE A 20 -14.92 -1.84 -5.44
N ILE A 21 -14.93 -2.13 -6.74
CA ILE A 21 -15.68 -1.35 -7.73
C ILE A 21 -17.05 -2.02 -7.97
N LEU A 22 -18.12 -1.27 -7.72
CA LEU A 22 -19.51 -1.68 -7.87
C LEU A 22 -20.20 -0.88 -8.97
N ASP A 23 -21.09 -1.50 -9.74
CA ASP A 23 -21.93 -0.80 -10.71
C ASP A 23 -23.12 -0.14 -9.99
N ASN A 24 -23.16 1.19 -9.93
CA ASN A 24 -24.20 1.94 -9.21
C ASN A 24 -25.60 1.82 -9.86
N ARG A 25 -25.72 1.25 -11.06
CA ARG A 25 -27.04 0.94 -11.67
C ARG A 25 -27.76 -0.18 -10.93
N HIS A 26 -27.01 -1.06 -10.28
CA HIS A 26 -27.55 -2.13 -9.46
C HIS A 26 -27.07 -1.84 -8.04
N PRO A 27 -27.86 -1.14 -7.21
CA PRO A 27 -27.48 -0.91 -5.82
C PRO A 27 -27.33 -2.27 -5.15
N HIS A 28 -26.10 -2.73 -5.05
CA HIS A 28 -25.75 -3.94 -4.33
C HIS A 28 -25.95 -3.63 -2.85
N ASP A 29 -26.99 -4.20 -2.25
CA ASP A 29 -27.22 -4.18 -0.80
C ASP A 29 -26.33 -5.22 -0.09
N GLN A 30 -25.16 -5.49 -0.65
CA GLN A 30 -24.20 -6.40 -0.05
C GLN A 30 -23.36 -5.61 0.96
N SER A 31 -23.34 -6.10 2.19
CA SER A 31 -22.41 -5.58 3.20
C SER A 31 -20.97 -5.76 2.73
N LEU A 32 -20.08 -4.89 3.21
CA LEU A 32 -18.65 -5.05 2.94
C LEU A 32 -18.16 -6.45 3.35
N GLU A 33 -18.62 -6.96 4.48
CA GLU A 33 -18.28 -8.30 4.98
C GLU A 33 -18.68 -9.40 3.99
N SER A 34 -19.86 -9.28 3.37
CA SER A 34 -20.34 -10.21 2.35
C SER A 34 -19.43 -10.17 1.12
N LEU A 35 -19.03 -8.98 0.67
CA LEU A 35 -18.12 -8.80 -0.46
C LEU A 35 -16.73 -9.39 -0.16
N LEU A 36 -16.16 -9.06 1.01
CA LEU A 36 -14.85 -9.59 1.42
C LEU A 36 -14.87 -11.11 1.51
N THR A 37 -15.92 -11.69 2.07
CA THR A 37 -16.09 -13.15 2.18
C THR A 37 -16.25 -13.79 0.80
N HIS A 38 -17.12 -13.22 -0.05
CA HIS A 38 -17.39 -13.74 -1.39
C HIS A 38 -16.14 -13.79 -2.26
N TYR A 39 -15.31 -12.74 -2.20
CA TYR A 39 -14.07 -12.65 -2.96
C TYR A 39 -12.85 -13.22 -2.23
N GLN A 40 -13.03 -13.79 -1.03
CA GLN A 40 -11.96 -14.34 -0.19
C GLN A 40 -10.83 -13.32 0.05
N LEU A 41 -11.20 -12.07 0.31
CA LEU A 41 -10.29 -10.96 0.53
C LEU A 41 -9.95 -10.82 2.03
N PRO A 42 -8.73 -10.41 2.36
CA PRO A 42 -8.32 -10.19 3.75
C PRO A 42 -9.09 -9.01 4.35
N THR A 43 -9.61 -9.21 5.57
CA THR A 43 -10.32 -8.19 6.34
C THR A 43 -9.40 -7.20 7.06
N THR A 44 -8.10 -7.52 7.12
CA THR A 44 -7.05 -6.71 7.75
C THR A 44 -6.62 -5.52 6.89
N ILE A 45 -6.88 -5.57 5.58
CA ILE A 45 -6.46 -4.52 4.63
C ILE A 45 -7.58 -3.47 4.52
N PRO A 46 -7.27 -2.17 4.69
CA PRO A 46 -8.24 -1.10 4.46
C PRO A 46 -8.93 -1.25 3.10
N THR A 47 -10.26 -1.14 3.08
CA THR A 47 -11.05 -1.37 1.88
C THR A 47 -12.01 -0.22 1.62
N ASP A 48 -11.96 0.35 0.41
CA ASP A 48 -12.85 1.43 -0.04
C ASP A 48 -13.88 0.90 -1.06
N LEU A 49 -15.13 1.33 -0.96
CA LEU A 49 -16.20 0.99 -1.91
C LEU A 49 -16.36 2.08 -2.97
N ILE A 50 -16.22 1.72 -4.24
CA ILE A 50 -16.28 2.62 -5.39
C ILE A 50 -17.52 2.30 -6.23
N TYR A 51 -18.56 3.11 -6.09
CA TYR A 51 -19.79 3.02 -6.88
C TYR A 51 -19.60 3.75 -8.22
N ASN A 52 -19.27 2.99 -9.25
CA ASN A 52 -19.04 3.46 -10.61
C ASN A 52 -20.35 3.61 -11.40
N LYS A 53 -20.31 4.32 -12.53
CA LYS A 53 -21.42 4.54 -13.48
C LYS A 53 -22.52 5.45 -12.94
N ILE A 54 -22.16 6.46 -12.16
CA ILE A 54 -23.14 7.43 -11.64
C ILE A 54 -23.89 8.18 -12.74
N ASP A 55 -23.25 8.36 -13.91
CA ASP A 55 -23.80 8.95 -15.13
C ASP A 55 -25.07 8.22 -15.63
N LEU A 56 -25.18 6.92 -15.35
CA LEU A 56 -26.33 6.11 -15.75
C LEU A 56 -27.42 6.03 -14.66
N SER A 57 -27.10 6.45 -13.45
CA SER A 57 -28.00 6.39 -12.29
C SER A 57 -28.59 7.75 -11.89
N GLY A 58 -28.12 8.83 -12.51
CA GLY A 58 -28.50 10.21 -12.16
C GLY A 58 -28.02 10.67 -10.78
N LYS A 59 -27.10 9.95 -10.13
CA LYS A 59 -26.45 10.41 -8.90
C LYS A 59 -25.28 11.34 -9.25
N SER A 60 -25.01 12.30 -8.38
CA SER A 60 -23.80 13.13 -8.46
C SER A 60 -22.60 12.43 -7.83
N ALA A 61 -21.40 12.83 -8.25
CA ALA A 61 -20.19 12.41 -7.58
C ALA A 61 -20.19 12.88 -6.12
N GLN A 62 -19.86 11.96 -5.21
CA GLN A 62 -19.80 12.24 -3.77
C GLN A 62 -18.80 11.31 -3.10
N ILE A 63 -18.16 11.82 -2.04
CA ILE A 63 -17.28 11.06 -1.15
C ILE A 63 -17.91 11.11 0.23
N ARG A 64 -18.14 9.94 0.83
CA ARG A 64 -18.69 9.84 2.19
C ARG A 64 -17.57 9.52 3.19
N GLU A 65 -16.72 10.50 3.47
CA GLU A 65 -15.52 10.33 4.31
C GLU A 65 -15.81 9.80 5.72
N HIS A 66 -16.98 10.10 6.28
CA HIS A 66 -17.40 9.62 7.61
C HIS A 66 -18.08 8.25 7.61
N SER A 67 -18.15 7.57 6.46
CA SER A 67 -18.66 6.19 6.40
C SER A 67 -17.53 5.18 6.60
N THR A 68 -17.80 4.13 7.37
CA THR A 68 -16.93 2.96 7.50
C THR A 68 -17.65 1.74 6.90
N PRO A 69 -17.18 1.17 5.79
CA PRO A 69 -16.07 1.65 4.95
C PRO A 69 -16.42 2.91 4.17
N LEU A 70 -15.38 3.60 3.70
CA LEU A 70 -15.50 4.76 2.84
C LEU A 70 -16.26 4.40 1.56
N ARG A 71 -17.14 5.29 1.12
CA ARG A 71 -17.92 5.16 -0.11
C ARG A 71 -17.67 6.33 -1.04
N LEU A 72 -17.23 6.02 -2.26
CA LEU A 72 -17.07 7.00 -3.34
C LEU A 72 -18.01 6.68 -4.50
N TYR A 73 -18.57 7.73 -5.10
CA TYR A 73 -19.46 7.64 -6.24
C TYR A 73 -18.80 8.35 -7.40
N VAL A 74 -18.54 7.62 -8.48
CA VAL A 74 -17.74 8.09 -9.62
C VAL A 74 -18.38 7.65 -10.95
N SER A 75 -18.04 8.35 -12.03
CA SER A 75 -18.21 7.83 -13.38
C SER A 75 -16.84 7.72 -14.02
N ALA A 76 -16.39 6.49 -14.21
CA ALA A 76 -15.18 6.22 -14.98
C ALA A 76 -15.33 6.65 -16.46
N LYS A 77 -16.57 6.76 -16.96
CA LYS A 77 -16.84 7.14 -18.36
C LYS A 77 -16.75 8.65 -18.57
N THR A 78 -17.35 9.45 -17.68
CA THR A 78 -17.35 10.91 -17.81
C THR A 78 -16.17 11.56 -17.09
N GLY A 79 -15.50 10.83 -16.21
CA GLY A 79 -14.44 11.34 -15.34
C GLY A 79 -14.95 11.99 -14.05
N GLU A 80 -16.27 12.10 -13.87
CA GLU A 80 -16.86 12.72 -12.69
C GLU A 80 -16.48 11.95 -11.41
N GLY A 81 -15.99 12.66 -10.39
CA GLY A 81 -15.57 12.08 -9.11
C GLY A 81 -14.20 11.40 -9.11
N LEU A 82 -13.53 11.23 -10.27
CA LEU A 82 -12.21 10.60 -10.33
C LEU A 82 -11.10 11.45 -9.69
N GLU A 83 -11.16 12.78 -9.79
CA GLU A 83 -10.20 13.65 -9.10
C GLU A 83 -10.33 13.55 -7.57
N GLY A 84 -11.55 13.41 -7.07
CA GLY A 84 -11.82 13.15 -5.66
C GLY A 84 -11.24 11.80 -5.22
N LEU A 85 -11.46 10.75 -6.01
CA LEU A 85 -10.85 9.43 -5.77
C LEU A 85 -9.32 9.51 -5.77
N ARG A 86 -8.71 10.20 -6.74
CA ARG A 86 -7.26 10.38 -6.81
C ARG A 86 -6.71 11.11 -5.58
N THR A 87 -7.39 12.17 -5.14
CA THR A 87 -7.00 12.94 -3.97
C THR A 87 -7.07 12.09 -2.70
N HIS A 88 -8.16 11.33 -2.54
CA HIS A 88 -8.31 10.39 -1.45
C HIS A 88 -7.18 9.35 -1.45
N LEU A 89 -6.94 8.69 -2.59
CA LEU A 89 -5.88 7.68 -2.70
C LEU A 89 -4.52 8.25 -2.30
N LYS A 90 -4.17 9.44 -2.79
CA LYS A 90 -2.93 10.14 -2.41
C LYS A 90 -2.82 10.36 -0.90
N LYS A 91 -3.83 10.99 -0.28
CA LYS A 91 -3.84 11.22 1.18
C LYS A 91 -3.66 9.91 1.95
N SER A 92 -4.27 8.86 1.44
CA SER A 92 -4.43 7.61 2.16
C SER A 92 -3.22 6.67 2.09
N ILE A 93 -2.35 6.85 1.10
CA ILE A 93 -1.02 6.22 1.00
C ILE A 93 0.08 7.11 1.61
N GLY A 94 -0.29 8.21 2.28
CA GLY A 94 0.67 9.17 2.83
C GLY A 94 1.41 9.99 1.77
N PHE A 95 0.85 10.09 0.56
CA PHE A 95 1.35 10.95 -0.51
C PHE A 95 0.88 12.39 -0.24
N ASP A 96 1.54 13.06 0.71
CA ASP A 96 1.48 14.51 0.83
C ASP A 96 2.44 15.13 -0.19
N GLN A 97 1.94 16.05 -1.02
CA GLN A 97 2.70 16.74 -2.08
C GLN A 97 3.91 17.53 -1.56
N THR A 98 4.06 17.68 -0.25
CA THR A 98 5.26 18.22 0.41
C THR A 98 6.43 17.24 0.48
N THR A 99 6.27 16.01 -0.02
CA THR A 99 7.15 14.87 0.30
C THR A 99 7.74 14.19 -0.93
N GLU A 100 7.74 14.81 -2.11
CA GLU A 100 8.38 14.22 -3.30
C GLU A 100 9.90 14.00 -3.12
N GLY A 101 10.54 14.71 -2.17
CA GLY A 101 11.93 14.45 -1.76
C GLY A 101 12.09 13.42 -0.63
N SER A 102 11.09 13.26 0.25
CA SER A 102 11.25 12.48 1.48
C SER A 102 10.95 10.98 1.31
N PHE A 103 10.22 10.57 0.28
CA PHE A 103 10.00 9.13 0.01
C PHE A 103 11.25 8.45 -0.60
N THR A 104 11.88 9.07 -1.59
CA THR A 104 13.17 8.61 -2.15
C THR A 104 14.29 8.71 -1.12
N ALA A 105 14.29 9.79 -0.31
CA ALA A 105 15.23 9.92 0.81
C ALA A 105 15.00 8.80 1.84
N ARG A 106 13.76 8.53 2.27
CA ARG A 106 13.46 7.47 3.25
C ARG A 106 13.86 6.09 2.76
N ARG A 107 13.61 5.74 1.49
CA ARG A 107 14.07 4.47 0.92
C ARG A 107 15.60 4.36 0.98
N ARG A 108 16.32 5.40 0.51
CA ARG A 108 17.80 5.44 0.57
C ARG A 108 18.33 5.37 1.99
N HIS A 109 17.73 6.09 2.94
CA HIS A 109 18.12 6.05 4.35
C HIS A 109 17.87 4.68 4.97
N LEU A 110 16.75 4.01 4.64
CA LEU A 110 16.48 2.65 5.12
C LEU A 110 17.43 1.63 4.49
N ASP A 111 17.80 1.79 3.22
CA ASP A 111 18.79 0.95 2.56
C ASP A 111 20.19 1.15 3.17
N SER A 112 20.57 2.40 3.48
CA SER A 112 21.78 2.76 4.24
C SER A 112 21.79 2.12 5.63
N LEU A 113 20.71 2.26 6.40
CA LEU A 113 20.60 1.69 7.74
C LEU A 113 20.66 0.17 7.72
N ARG A 114 20.05 -0.48 6.73
CA ARG A 114 20.13 -1.94 6.58
C ARG A 114 21.57 -2.37 6.28
N SER A 115 22.24 -1.69 5.35
CA SER A 115 23.64 -1.99 4.99
C SER A 115 24.57 -1.78 6.19
N ALA A 116 24.38 -0.69 6.94
CA ALA A 116 25.14 -0.45 8.18
C ALA A 116 24.90 -1.54 9.22
N HIS A 117 23.66 -2.01 9.37
CA HIS A 117 23.33 -3.10 10.29
C HIS A 117 24.01 -4.43 9.89
N GLU A 118 23.98 -4.79 8.60
CA GLU A 118 24.65 -5.98 8.07
C GLU A 118 26.15 -5.97 8.36
N HIS A 119 26.81 -4.81 8.18
CA HIS A 119 28.23 -4.65 8.52
C HIS A 119 28.51 -4.74 10.03
N ILE A 120 27.62 -4.23 10.89
CA ILE A 120 27.74 -4.38 12.35
C ILE A 120 27.63 -5.85 12.76
N ASP A 121 26.71 -6.59 12.17
CA ASP A 121 26.53 -8.02 12.45
C ASP A 121 27.75 -8.84 12.00
N LEU A 122 28.31 -8.53 10.82
CA LEU A 122 29.56 -9.12 10.34
C LEU A 122 30.73 -8.79 11.26
N ALA A 123 30.87 -7.53 11.71
CA ALA A 123 31.92 -7.14 12.65
C ALA A 123 31.83 -7.92 13.97
N SER A 124 30.62 -8.09 14.50
CA SER A 124 30.33 -8.87 15.71
C SER A 124 30.75 -10.34 15.54
N GLU A 125 30.44 -10.94 14.40
CA GLU A 125 30.81 -12.31 14.10
C GLU A 125 32.33 -12.48 13.92
N GLN A 126 33.00 -11.57 13.21
CA GLN A 126 34.46 -11.59 13.03
C GLN A 126 35.20 -11.44 14.37
N LEU A 127 34.68 -10.61 15.28
CA LEU A 127 35.24 -10.44 16.61
C LEU A 127 35.05 -11.70 17.47
N ARG A 128 33.85 -12.30 17.44
CA ARG A 128 33.46 -13.40 18.33
C ARG A 128 33.97 -14.76 17.87
N ILE A 129 33.97 -15.03 16.57
CA ILE A 129 34.32 -16.36 16.02
C ILE A 129 35.76 -16.40 15.52
N ALA A 130 36.18 -15.40 14.75
CA ALA A 130 37.49 -15.40 14.13
C ALA A 130 38.58 -14.73 14.99
N GLY A 131 38.19 -13.98 16.04
CA GLY A 131 39.11 -13.15 16.82
C GLY A 131 39.81 -12.08 15.97
N ALA A 132 39.27 -11.79 14.79
CA ALA A 132 39.91 -10.96 13.77
C ALA A 132 39.52 -9.49 13.96
N GLY A 133 40.16 -8.83 14.92
CA GLY A 133 39.89 -7.42 15.25
C GLY A 133 40.11 -6.46 14.08
N GLU A 134 41.04 -6.76 13.18
CA GLU A 134 41.28 -5.94 11.97
C GLU A 134 40.12 -6.03 10.98
N LEU A 135 39.55 -7.21 10.76
CA LEU A 135 38.38 -7.40 9.90
C LEU A 135 37.13 -6.77 10.54
N ALA A 136 36.94 -6.95 11.84
CA ALA A 136 35.85 -6.30 12.56
C ALA A 136 35.95 -4.76 12.50
N ALA A 137 37.16 -4.19 12.57
CA ALA A 137 37.36 -2.75 12.43
C ALA A 137 37.03 -2.25 11.01
N GLU A 138 37.36 -3.01 9.97
CA GLU A 138 37.02 -2.67 8.59
C GLU A 138 35.50 -2.72 8.34
N GLU A 139 34.81 -3.73 8.87
CA GLU A 139 33.35 -3.82 8.79
C GLU A 139 32.66 -2.64 9.50
N LEU A 140 33.13 -2.22 10.67
CA LEU A 140 32.59 -1.04 11.36
C LEU A 140 32.87 0.26 10.61
N ARG A 141 34.00 0.36 9.90
CA ARG A 141 34.30 1.51 9.02
C ARG A 141 33.32 1.57 7.87
N LEU A 142 32.97 0.44 7.26
CA LEU A 142 31.97 0.35 6.19
C LEU A 142 30.58 0.71 6.71
N ALA A 143 30.21 0.25 7.91
CA ALA A 143 28.94 0.62 8.56
C ALA A 143 28.80 2.14 8.77
N GLN A 144 29.89 2.84 9.08
CA GLN A 144 29.89 4.30 9.26
C GLN A 144 29.74 5.08 7.94
N GLN A 145 30.14 4.48 6.81
CA GLN A 145 30.11 5.14 5.51
C GLN A 145 28.75 5.08 4.80
N HIS A 146 27.79 4.36 5.38
CA HIS A 146 26.43 4.19 4.89
C HIS A 146 25.43 5.03 5.69
#